data_AF-A0A3D2J2I9-F1
#
_entry.id   AF-A0A3D2J2I9-F1
#
_cell.length_a   1.000
_cell.length_b   1.000
_cell.length_c   1.000
_cell.angle_alpha   90.00
_cell.angle_beta   90.00
_cell.angle_gamma   90.00
#
_symmetry.space_group_name_H-M   'P 1'
#
loop_
_entity.id
_entity.type
_entity.pdbx_description
1 polymer ?
#
loop_
_entity_poly.entity_id
_entity_poly.type
_entity_poly.pdbx_seq_one_letter_code
_entity_poly.pdbx_strand_id
1 'polypeptide(L)'
;MAEAFSVGQTFQQAATKINSIDNTKIVAELHSGDTFQTVQGPVKFNDQGQNILATGYLFQWQKGALVSVYPQSQATNTPEYPKPNWP
;
A
#
# COMPACT_ATOMS: atom_id res chain seq x y z
N MET A 1 -7.74 5.94 -9.62
CA MET A 1 -6.29 5.82 -9.41
C MET A 1 -6.04 6.01 -7.92
N ALA A 2 -5.96 4.91 -7.18
CA ALA A 2 -5.88 4.93 -5.70
C ALA A 2 -4.47 5.29 -5.22
N GLU A 3 -3.46 4.96 -6.04
CA GLU A 3 -2.05 5.19 -5.80
C GLU A 3 -1.72 6.68 -5.73
N ALA A 4 -2.04 7.44 -6.77
CA ALA A 4 -1.78 8.88 -6.78
C ALA A 4 -2.56 9.62 -5.68
N PHE A 5 -3.78 9.19 -5.38
CA PHE A 5 -4.54 9.75 -4.26
C PHE A 5 -3.86 9.47 -2.93
N SER A 6 -3.37 8.25 -2.71
CA SER A 6 -2.62 7.87 -1.50
C SER A 6 -1.35 8.70 -1.34
N VAL A 7 -0.61 8.95 -2.43
CA VAL A 7 0.56 9.86 -2.42
C VAL A 7 0.16 11.27 -1.97
N GLY A 8 -0.95 11.79 -2.49
CA GLY A 8 -1.48 13.09 -2.07
C GLY A 8 -1.84 13.13 -0.58
N GLN A 9 -2.47 12.08 -0.05
CA GLN A 9 -2.78 11.96 1.38
C GLN A 9 -1.51 11.93 2.24
N THR A 10 -0.49 11.18 1.84
CA THR A 10 0.81 11.13 2.54
C THR A 10 1.47 12.51 2.56
N PHE A 11 1.53 13.19 1.42
CA PHE A 11 2.08 14.54 1.31
C PHE A 11 1.33 15.54 2.21
N GLN A 12 -0.01 15.54 2.16
CA GLN A 12 -0.84 16.42 2.99
C GLN A 12 -0.54 16.22 4.48
N GLN A 13 -0.51 14.98 4.95
CA GLN A 13 -0.26 14.67 6.36
C GLN A 13 1.13 15.15 6.82
N ALA A 14 2.18 14.85 6.04
CA ALA A 14 3.53 15.30 6.33
C ALA A 14 3.60 16.84 6.39
N ALA A 15 3.10 17.52 5.36
CA ALA A 15 3.12 18.98 5.25
C ALA A 15 2.36 19.67 6.39
N THR A 16 1.19 19.13 6.76
CA THR A 16 0.41 19.63 7.90
C THR A 16 1.18 19.48 9.20
N LYS A 17 1.81 18.32 9.44
CA LYS A 17 2.54 18.07 10.68
C LYS A 17 3.75 18.98 10.86
N ILE A 18 4.52 19.21 9.80
CA ILE A 18 5.71 20.08 9.85
C ILE A 18 5.39 21.56 9.64
N ASN A 19 4.13 21.91 9.37
CA ASN A 19 3.67 23.24 9.00
C ASN A 19 4.54 23.85 7.86
N SER A 20 4.81 23.06 6.81
CA SER A 20 5.70 23.47 5.73
C SER A 20 5.49 22.61 4.48
N ILE A 21 5.78 23.19 3.32
CA ILE A 21 5.88 22.49 2.04
C ILE A 21 7.31 22.50 1.49
N ASP A 22 8.29 22.87 2.33
CA ASP A 22 9.70 22.79 1.97
C ASP A 22 10.10 21.33 1.71
N ASN A 23 10.68 21.07 0.54
CA ASN A 23 10.97 19.72 0.09
C ASN A 23 11.93 18.98 1.02
N THR A 24 12.95 19.67 1.55
CA THR A 24 13.95 19.04 2.44
C THR A 24 13.29 18.62 3.75
N LYS A 25 12.42 19.47 4.31
CA LYS A 25 11.67 19.13 5.53
C LYS A 25 10.64 18.02 5.30
N ILE A 26 9.98 18.00 4.14
CA ILE A 26 9.05 16.91 3.78
C ILE A 26 9.81 15.59 3.70
N VAL A 27 10.94 15.53 3.00
CA VAL A 27 11.74 14.30 2.91
C VAL A 27 12.21 13.84 4.29
N ALA A 28 12.64 14.77 5.16
CA ALA A 28 13.01 14.44 6.54
C ALA A 28 11.84 13.87 7.35
N GLU A 29 10.63 14.43 7.22
CA GLU A 29 9.42 13.90 7.87
C GLU A 29 9.00 12.55 7.30
N LEU A 30 9.11 12.32 5.99
CA LEU A 30 8.78 11.02 5.41
C LEU A 30 9.70 9.92 5.95
N HIS A 31 10.96 10.23 6.26
CA HIS A 31 11.95 9.31 6.83
C HIS A 31 12.01 9.33 8.37
N SER A 32 11.15 10.07 9.06
CA SER A 32 11.17 10.17 10.53
C SER A 32 10.80 8.86 11.26
N GLY A 33 10.27 7.89 10.52
CA GLY A 33 9.66 6.67 11.06
C GLY A 33 8.18 6.81 11.41
N ASP A 34 7.54 7.93 11.03
CA ASP A 34 6.10 8.11 11.18
C ASP A 34 5.28 7.20 10.26
N THR A 35 4.01 7.01 10.63
CA THR A 35 3.04 6.24 9.84
C THR A 35 1.96 7.17 9.32
N PHE A 36 1.74 7.15 8.00
CA PHE A 36 0.74 7.96 7.32
C PHE A 36 -0.43 7.08 6.88
N GLN A 37 -1.66 7.51 7.12
CA GLN A 37 -2.86 6.73 6.78
C GLN A 37 -3.31 7.06 5.36
N THR A 38 -3.55 6.05 4.52
CA THR A 38 -4.03 6.23 3.15
C THR A 38 -5.19 5.30 2.83
N VAL A 39 -5.87 5.54 1.71
CA VAL A 39 -6.93 4.63 1.21
C VAL A 39 -6.42 3.23 0.86
N GLN A 40 -5.13 3.07 0.60
CA GLN A 40 -4.50 1.77 0.36
C GLN A 40 -3.92 1.12 1.63
N GLY A 41 -4.19 1.73 2.79
CA GLY A 41 -3.64 1.32 4.08
C GLY A 41 -2.51 2.22 4.58
N PRO A 42 -1.97 1.93 5.77
CA PRO A 42 -0.89 2.70 6.35
C PRO A 42 0.42 2.55 5.55
N VAL A 43 1.19 3.63 5.48
CA VAL A 43 2.53 3.64 4.88
C VAL A 43 3.55 4.20 5.88
N LYS A 44 4.77 3.67 5.84
CA LYS A 44 5.91 4.15 6.64
C LYS A 44 7.18 3.93 5.85
N PHE A 45 8.04 4.94 5.78
CA PHE A 45 9.24 4.88 4.95
C PHE A 45 10.50 4.68 5.81
N ASN A 46 11.42 3.85 5.32
CA ASN A 46 12.76 3.74 5.89
C ASN A 46 13.71 4.78 5.27
N ASP A 47 14.97 4.79 5.69
CA ASP A 47 16.00 5.72 5.20
C ASP A 47 16.26 5.65 3.68
N GLN A 48 15.86 4.55 3.04
CA GLN A 48 15.94 4.36 1.58
C GLN A 48 14.67 4.80 0.84
N GLY A 49 13.67 5.35 1.56
CA GLY A 49 12.38 5.74 0.99
C GLY A 49 11.44 4.57 0.68
N GLN A 50 11.72 3.37 1.18
CA GLN A 50 10.89 2.19 0.93
C GLN A 50 9.72 2.13 1.92
N ASN A 51 8.51 1.87 1.42
CA ASN A 51 7.36 1.62 2.29
C ASN A 51 7.47 0.23 2.95
N ILE A 52 7.84 0.19 4.23
CA ILE A 52 8.05 -1.05 4.99
C ILE A 52 6.76 -1.70 5.52
N LEU A 53 5.62 -1.01 5.39
CA LEU A 53 4.29 -1.55 5.75
C LEU A 53 3.52 -2.05 4.53
N ALA A 54 4.08 -1.91 3.33
CA ALA A 54 3.45 -2.38 2.11
C ALA A 54 3.15 -3.89 2.21
N THR A 55 1.89 -4.24 2.04
CA THR A 55 1.46 -5.64 2.01
C THR A 55 1.32 -6.10 0.57
N GLY A 56 2.02 -7.17 0.21
CA GLY A 56 1.83 -7.82 -1.08
C GLY A 56 0.53 -8.61 -1.11
N TYR A 57 -0.28 -8.38 -2.14
CA TYR A 57 -1.52 -9.12 -2.37
C TYR A 57 -1.34 -10.10 -3.53
N LEU A 58 -1.85 -11.32 -3.37
CA LEU A 58 -1.97 -12.27 -4.46
C LEU A 58 -3.43 -12.36 -4.89
N PHE A 59 -3.66 -12.12 -6.18
CA PHE A 59 -4.95 -12.34 -6.80
C PHE A 59 -4.85 -13.50 -7.78
N GLN A 60 -5.91 -14.29 -7.85
CA GLN A 60 -6.07 -15.33 -8.85
C GLN A 60 -7.39 -15.10 -9.57
N TRP A 61 -7.39 -15.31 -10.88
CA TRP A 61 -8.65 -15.64 -11.54
C TRP A 61 -9.11 -16.99 -10.96
N GLN A 62 -10.40 -17.17 -10.68
CA GLN A 62 -11.00 -18.44 -10.30
C GLN A 62 -12.45 -18.42 -10.81
N LYS A 63 -12.85 -19.46 -11.56
CA LYS A 63 -14.21 -19.58 -12.10
C LYS A 63 -14.73 -18.32 -12.82
N GLY A 64 -13.84 -17.63 -13.56
CA GLY A 64 -14.17 -16.42 -14.32
C GLY A 64 -14.17 -15.10 -13.54
N ALA A 65 -13.80 -15.08 -12.25
CA ALA A 65 -13.69 -13.86 -11.45
C ALA A 65 -12.26 -13.67 -10.91
N LEU A 66 -11.79 -12.43 -10.80
CA LEU A 66 -10.54 -12.10 -10.12
C LEU A 66 -10.80 -12.02 -8.61
N VAL A 67 -10.19 -12.91 -7.84
CA VAL A 67 -10.38 -13.03 -6.38
C VAL A 67 -9.07 -12.84 -5.63
N SER A 68 -9.14 -12.28 -4.41
CA SER A 68 -8.00 -12.16 -3.50
C SER A 68 -7.76 -13.49 -2.81
N VAL A 69 -6.53 -14.00 -2.87
CA VAL A 69 -6.18 -15.30 -2.27
C VAL A 69 -5.07 -15.22 -1.22
N TYR A 70 -4.40 -14.07 -1.08
CA TYR A 70 -3.41 -13.79 -0.04
C TYR A 70 -3.24 -12.27 0.16
N PRO A 71 -2.96 -11.77 1.38
CA PRO A 71 -2.74 -12.51 2.64
C PRO A 71 -4.02 -13.17 3.16
N GLN A 72 -3.86 -14.26 3.93
CA GLN A 72 -4.98 -15.05 4.43
C GLN A 72 -6.02 -14.22 5.21
N SER A 73 -5.57 -13.20 5.95
CA SER A 73 -6.46 -12.29 6.70
C SER A 73 -7.39 -11.45 5.81
N GLN A 74 -7.08 -11.31 4.52
CA GLN A 74 -7.85 -10.53 3.54
C GLN A 74 -8.20 -11.35 2.29
N ALA A 75 -7.98 -12.66 2.32
CA ALA A 75 -8.30 -13.56 1.22
C ALA A 75 -9.82 -13.79 1.18
N THR A 76 -10.41 -13.62 0.01
CA THR A 76 -11.82 -13.99 -0.24
C THR A 76 -11.95 -15.46 -0.63
N ASN A 77 -10.86 -16.05 -1.15
CA ASN A 77 -10.80 -17.41 -1.66
C ASN A 77 -9.47 -18.08 -1.29
N THR A 78 -9.46 -19.40 -1.22
CA THR A 78 -8.22 -20.17 -1.11
C THR A 78 -7.49 -20.19 -2.47
N PRO A 79 -6.15 -20.10 -2.51
CA PRO A 79 -5.39 -20.29 -3.75
C PRO A 79 -5.66 -21.68 -4.36
N GLU A 80 -5.83 -21.76 -5.68
CA GLU A 80 -5.97 -23.04 -6.41
C GLU A 80 -4.60 -23.51 -6.93
N TYR A 81 -4.23 -24.77 -6.66
CA TYR A 81 -3.01 -25.40 -7.18
C TYR A 81 -3.17 -26.93 -7.32
N PRO A 82 -2.81 -27.56 -8.45
CA PRO A 82 -2.42 -26.92 -9.71
C PRO A 82 -3.61 -26.15 -10.32
N LYS A 83 -3.31 -25.18 -11.18
CA LYS A 83 -4.38 -24.41 -11.82
C LYS A 83 -5.29 -25.36 -12.61
N PRO A 84 -6.61 -25.38 -12.38
CA PRO A 84 -7.51 -26.27 -13.10
C PRO A 84 -7.51 -25.95 -14.59
N ASN A 85 -7.80 -26.95 -15.42
CA ASN A 85 -7.96 -26.76 -16.86
C ASN A 85 -9.32 -26.08 -17.11
N TRP A 86 -9.36 -24.74 -17.02
CA TRP A 86 -10.59 -24.00 -17.33
C TRP A 86 -10.86 -24.02 -18.84
N PRO A 87 -12.14 -24.12 -19.25
CA PRO A 87 -12.54 -24.08 -20.65
C PRO A 87 -12.30 -22.71 -21.30
#